data_AF-A0A8T2U6H3-F1
#
_entry.id   AF-A0A8T2U6H3-F1
#
_cell.length_a   1.000
_cell.length_b   1.000
_cell.length_c   1.000
_cell.angle_alpha   90.00
_cell.angle_beta   90.00
_cell.angle_gamma   90.00
#
_symmetry.space_group_name_H-M   'P 1'
#
loop_
_entity.id
_entity.type
_entity.pdbx_description
1 polymer ?
#
loop_
_entity_poly.entity_id
_entity_poly.type
_entity_poly.pdbx_seq_one_letter_code
_entity_poly.pdbx_strand_id
1 'polypeptide(L)'
;MSLLRQDPKASLTALFEHVESPDENVREKVLIFVREKVFPMKTELLKPQEEMERHVTDLIKKSLQDVTGAEFKMFMDFLKGLSIFGEKAAPERIQELLEIVEGQADLDAQFNVSDTDHIDRLMSCLYLALPIYVRGASNSKFLNYINKHLLPVFDKLSDEKKLDLLKNLAESSPYASAQDARSLLPSNLQLLKKYMPRRKTSEEINYTFVECLLYTFHQLASKTPNTTNSLCGYKIVTGQPSDRLGEDFSDLHKDFMERLTVVEESAKVTKKKLTQAIGEFGKAMVAAKDDAAKSELTEASKDNLGNEDLQQYIVIDPAIT
;
A
#
# COMPACT_ATOMS: atom_id res chain seq x y z
N MET A 1 20.63 -31.82 -10.08
CA MET A 1 19.28 -32.42 -10.16
C MET A 1 19.18 -33.82 -9.56
N SER A 2 20.04 -34.79 -9.90
CA SER A 2 19.94 -36.15 -9.32
C SER A 2 20.09 -36.16 -7.79
N LEU A 3 21.09 -35.46 -7.25
CA LEU A 3 21.34 -35.35 -5.81
C LEU A 3 20.17 -34.67 -5.07
N LEU A 4 19.63 -33.58 -5.65
CA LEU A 4 18.48 -32.85 -5.11
C LEU A 4 17.23 -33.73 -4.94
N ARG A 5 17.02 -34.72 -5.81
CA ARG A 5 15.90 -35.66 -5.69
C ARG A 5 16.17 -36.80 -4.70
N GLN A 6 17.44 -37.15 -4.49
CA GLN A 6 17.83 -38.21 -3.56
C GLN A 6 17.73 -37.75 -2.11
N ASP A 7 18.21 -36.54 -1.82
CA ASP A 7 18.09 -35.91 -0.51
C ASP A 7 17.76 -34.41 -0.67
N PRO A 8 16.47 -34.07 -0.81
CA PRO A 8 16.03 -32.69 -0.97
C PRO A 8 16.43 -31.83 0.23
N LYS A 9 16.36 -32.35 1.45
CA LYS A 9 16.61 -31.58 2.68
C LYS A 9 18.07 -31.17 2.77
N ALA A 10 19.00 -32.12 2.67
CA ALA A 10 20.43 -31.81 2.71
C ALA A 10 20.86 -30.95 1.51
N SER A 11 20.33 -31.24 0.33
CA SER A 11 20.67 -30.48 -0.88
C SER A 11 20.18 -29.03 -0.82
N LEU A 12 18.97 -28.78 -0.31
CA LEU A 12 18.47 -27.42 -0.10
C LEU A 12 19.29 -26.67 0.94
N THR A 13 19.65 -27.32 2.05
CA THR A 13 20.53 -26.70 3.05
C THR A 13 21.85 -26.26 2.44
N ALA A 14 22.53 -27.16 1.71
CA ALA A 14 23.79 -26.84 1.05
C ALA A 14 23.66 -25.74 -0.02
N LEU A 15 22.54 -25.71 -0.77
CA LEU A 15 22.29 -24.64 -1.73
C LEU A 15 22.13 -23.28 -1.04
N PHE A 16 21.37 -23.21 0.06
CA PHE A 16 21.16 -21.95 0.78
C PHE A 16 22.40 -21.48 1.55
N GLU A 17 23.29 -22.39 1.97
CA GLU A 17 24.64 -22.01 2.45
C GLU A 17 25.44 -21.25 1.37
N HIS A 18 25.26 -21.59 0.09
CA HIS A 18 25.87 -20.85 -1.01
C HIS A 18 25.14 -19.56 -1.38
N VAL A 19 23.86 -19.42 -1.04
CA VAL A 19 23.14 -18.13 -1.15
C VAL A 19 23.73 -17.11 -0.17
N GLU A 20 24.18 -17.58 1.00
CA GLU A 20 24.87 -16.77 2.01
C GLU A 20 26.39 -16.66 1.75
N SER A 21 26.88 -17.14 0.59
CA SER A 21 28.29 -17.07 0.26
C SER A 21 28.74 -15.63 -0.01
N PRO A 22 29.92 -15.22 0.47
CA PRO A 22 30.52 -13.93 0.10
C PRO A 22 31.03 -13.91 -1.35
N ASP A 23 31.06 -15.05 -2.05
CA ASP A 23 31.39 -15.11 -3.48
C ASP A 23 30.13 -14.82 -4.31
N GLU A 24 30.00 -13.58 -4.76
CA GLU A 24 28.86 -13.11 -5.57
C GLU A 24 28.63 -13.91 -6.85
N ASN A 25 29.69 -14.43 -7.49
CA ASN A 25 29.53 -15.21 -8.72
C ASN A 25 28.87 -16.56 -8.42
N VAL A 26 29.25 -17.18 -7.31
CA VAL A 26 28.63 -18.42 -6.84
C VAL A 26 27.20 -18.15 -6.36
N ARG A 27 27.00 -17.12 -5.54
CA ARG A 27 25.69 -16.71 -5.02
C ARG A 27 24.70 -16.44 -6.15
N GLU A 28 25.05 -15.63 -7.14
CA GLU A 28 24.19 -15.29 -8.27
C GLU A 28 23.77 -16.54 -9.05
N LYS A 29 24.73 -17.43 -9.38
CA LYS A 29 24.45 -18.69 -10.09
C LYS A 29 23.53 -19.61 -9.29
N VAL A 30 23.72 -19.67 -7.97
CA VAL A 30 22.88 -20.47 -7.07
C VAL A 30 21.47 -19.89 -6.99
N LEU A 31 21.32 -18.57 -6.87
CA LEU A 31 20.01 -17.90 -6.88
C LEU A 31 19.26 -18.14 -8.19
N ILE A 32 19.94 -18.03 -9.34
CA ILE A 32 19.36 -18.36 -10.65
C ILE A 32 18.91 -19.83 -10.68
N PHE A 33 19.76 -20.75 -10.22
CA PHE A 33 19.42 -22.17 -10.17
C PHE A 33 18.21 -22.45 -9.25
N VAL A 34 18.17 -21.83 -8.07
CA VAL A 34 17.06 -21.94 -7.12
C VAL A 34 15.76 -21.44 -7.77
N ARG A 35 15.81 -20.26 -8.38
CA ARG A 35 14.68 -19.65 -9.09
C ARG A 35 14.14 -20.51 -10.22
N GLU A 36 15.02 -21.00 -11.08
CA GLU A 36 14.63 -21.62 -12.35
C GLU A 36 14.40 -23.13 -12.27
N LYS A 37 15.05 -23.81 -11.30
CA LYS A 37 15.04 -25.27 -11.22
C LYS A 37 14.43 -25.79 -9.93
N VAL A 38 14.68 -25.14 -8.80
CA VAL A 38 14.21 -25.63 -7.50
C VAL A 38 12.77 -25.20 -7.24
N PHE A 39 12.49 -23.90 -7.31
CA PHE A 39 11.17 -23.34 -7.01
C PHE A 39 10.02 -23.91 -7.86
N PRO A 40 10.18 -24.10 -9.19
CA PRO A 40 9.14 -24.72 -10.02
C PRO A 40 8.83 -26.17 -9.64
N MET A 41 9.77 -26.86 -8.99
CA MET A 41 9.65 -28.26 -8.61
C MET A 41 9.20 -28.47 -7.15
N LYS A 42 8.73 -27.44 -6.46
CA LYS A 42 8.33 -27.50 -5.05
C LYS A 42 7.37 -28.64 -4.71
N THR A 43 6.40 -28.95 -5.57
CA THR A 43 5.41 -30.02 -5.36
C THR A 43 6.01 -31.42 -5.47
N GLU A 44 7.10 -31.58 -6.21
CA GLU A 44 7.86 -32.82 -6.33
C GLU A 44 8.84 -32.97 -5.15
N LEU A 45 9.59 -31.90 -4.86
CA LEU A 45 10.74 -31.91 -3.94
C LEU A 45 10.37 -31.77 -2.46
N LEU A 46 9.36 -30.98 -2.13
CA LEU A 46 9.02 -30.67 -0.73
C LEU A 46 8.10 -31.76 -0.18
N LYS A 47 8.68 -32.91 0.17
CA LYS A 47 7.97 -34.04 0.79
C LYS A 47 8.77 -34.62 1.97
N PRO A 48 8.15 -34.87 3.14
CA PRO A 48 6.76 -34.53 3.52
C PRO A 48 6.49 -33.02 3.48
N GLN A 49 5.30 -32.63 3.01
CA GLN A 49 5.03 -31.25 2.57
C GLN A 49 5.25 -30.21 3.66
N GLU A 50 4.55 -30.32 4.79
CA GLU A 50 4.64 -29.31 5.86
C GLU A 50 6.05 -29.17 6.44
N GLU A 51 6.75 -30.29 6.68
CA GLU A 51 8.12 -30.28 7.20
C GLU A 51 9.09 -29.60 6.22
N MET A 52 9.00 -29.94 4.93
CA MET A 52 9.92 -29.42 3.92
C MET A 52 9.61 -27.96 3.54
N GLU A 53 8.33 -27.57 3.51
CA GLU A 53 7.93 -26.17 3.35
C GLU A 53 8.38 -25.32 4.54
N ARG A 54 8.34 -25.87 5.76
CA ARG A 54 8.92 -25.20 6.93
C ARG A 54 10.43 -25.05 6.82
N HIS A 55 11.13 -26.13 6.46
CA HIS A 55 12.58 -26.12 6.29
C HIS A 55 13.04 -25.06 5.28
N VAL A 56 12.44 -25.01 4.09
CA VAL A 56 12.81 -24.00 3.08
C VAL A 56 12.43 -22.58 3.51
N THR A 57 11.35 -22.41 4.27
CA THR A 57 10.98 -21.10 4.85
C THR A 57 12.05 -20.61 5.82
N ASP A 58 12.55 -21.49 6.70
CA ASP A 58 13.60 -21.15 7.66
C ASP A 58 14.93 -20.85 6.95
N LEU A 59 15.25 -21.55 5.86
CA LEU A 59 16.41 -21.23 5.02
C LEU A 59 16.27 -19.87 4.35
N ILE A 60 15.12 -19.58 3.72
CA ILE A 60 14.87 -18.28 3.10
C ILE A 60 15.02 -17.16 4.12
N LYS A 61 14.40 -17.28 5.30
CA LYS A 61 14.49 -16.28 6.38
C LYS A 61 15.93 -15.94 6.78
N LYS A 62 16.83 -16.93 6.83
CA LYS A 62 18.25 -16.71 7.14
C LYS A 62 18.97 -15.94 6.04
N SER A 63 18.61 -16.21 4.79
CA SER A 63 19.24 -15.60 3.63
C SER A 63 18.72 -14.21 3.26
N LEU A 64 17.83 -13.59 4.06
CA LEU A 64 17.25 -12.27 3.78
C LEU A 64 18.10 -11.08 4.22
N GLN A 65 19.19 -11.28 4.96
CA GLN A 65 19.96 -10.17 5.55
C GLN A 65 20.57 -9.22 4.50
N ASP A 66 21.03 -9.78 3.38
CA ASP A 66 21.66 -9.02 2.30
C ASP A 66 21.04 -9.47 0.98
N VAL A 67 19.85 -8.95 0.66
CA VAL A 67 19.13 -9.28 -0.59
C VAL A 67 18.72 -8.02 -1.33
N THR A 68 18.79 -8.08 -2.65
CA THR A 68 18.22 -7.03 -3.51
C THR A 68 16.69 -7.08 -3.47
N GLY A 69 16.03 -5.99 -3.89
CA GLY A 69 14.56 -5.98 -3.98
C GLY A 69 14.00 -7.05 -4.91
N ALA A 70 14.72 -7.38 -5.99
CA ALA A 70 14.32 -8.45 -6.92
C ALA A 70 14.44 -9.85 -6.29
N GLU A 71 15.49 -10.08 -5.50
CA GLU A 71 15.69 -11.31 -4.75
C GLU A 71 14.63 -11.50 -3.66
N PHE A 72 14.36 -10.43 -2.89
CA PHE A 72 13.31 -10.44 -1.89
C PHE A 72 11.94 -10.75 -2.52
N LYS A 73 11.60 -10.07 -3.63
CA LYS A 73 10.35 -10.34 -4.36
C LYS A 73 10.27 -11.80 -4.82
N MET A 74 11.35 -12.34 -5.38
CA MET A 74 11.42 -13.75 -5.80
C MET A 74 11.16 -14.70 -4.63
N PHE A 75 11.78 -14.48 -3.46
CA PHE A 75 11.54 -15.29 -2.28
C PHE A 75 10.10 -15.19 -1.79
N MET A 76 9.56 -13.96 -1.75
CA MET A 76 8.18 -13.73 -1.30
C MET A 76 7.15 -14.34 -2.25
N ASP A 77 7.36 -14.29 -3.56
CA ASP A 77 6.51 -14.95 -4.55
C ASP A 77 6.54 -16.48 -4.38
N PHE A 78 7.71 -17.04 -4.05
CA PHE A 78 7.83 -18.46 -3.74
C PHE A 78 7.11 -18.86 -2.44
N LEU A 79 7.34 -18.14 -1.35
CA LEU A 79 6.72 -18.37 -0.04
C LEU A 79 5.19 -18.31 -0.12
N LYS A 80 4.64 -17.29 -0.81
CA LYS A 80 3.19 -17.17 -1.05
C LYS A 80 2.58 -18.37 -1.76
N GLY A 81 3.39 -19.12 -2.50
CA GLY A 81 2.98 -20.32 -3.21
C GLY A 81 3.12 -21.62 -2.41
N LEU A 82 3.54 -21.59 -1.15
CA LEU A 82 3.62 -22.77 -0.27
C LEU A 82 2.26 -23.04 0.38
N SER A 83 1.94 -24.31 0.61
CA SER A 83 0.67 -24.69 1.25
C SER A 83 0.55 -24.20 2.69
N ILE A 84 1.65 -24.13 3.45
CA ILE A 84 1.69 -23.58 4.81
C ILE A 84 1.29 -22.10 4.87
N PHE A 85 1.37 -21.40 3.73
CA PHE A 85 0.92 -20.02 3.54
C PHE A 85 -0.23 -19.93 2.52
N GLY A 86 -0.90 -21.04 2.19
CA GLY A 86 -1.99 -21.09 1.22
C GLY A 86 -3.31 -20.56 1.77
N GLU A 87 -4.37 -20.48 0.96
CA GLU A 87 -5.65 -19.82 1.32
C GLU A 87 -6.26 -20.27 2.66
N LYS A 88 -6.05 -21.53 3.05
CA LYS A 88 -6.57 -22.13 4.30
C LYS A 88 -5.58 -22.10 5.47
N ALA A 89 -4.46 -21.43 5.32
CA ALA A 89 -3.44 -21.35 6.36
C ALA A 89 -3.98 -20.63 7.60
N ALA A 90 -3.51 -21.06 8.77
CA ALA A 90 -3.90 -20.47 10.04
C ALA A 90 -3.43 -19.00 10.13
N PRO A 91 -4.14 -18.11 10.84
CA PRO A 91 -3.78 -16.70 10.97
C PRO A 91 -2.33 -16.48 11.42
N GLU A 92 -1.80 -17.35 12.29
CA GLU A 92 -0.43 -17.29 12.78
C GLU A 92 0.60 -17.47 11.66
N ARG A 93 0.29 -18.29 10.64
CA ARG A 93 1.14 -18.46 9.46
C ARG A 93 1.09 -17.26 8.54
N ILE A 94 -0.08 -16.65 8.40
CA ILE A 94 -0.22 -15.41 7.61
C ILE A 94 0.54 -14.27 8.30
N GLN A 95 0.47 -14.20 9.62
CA GLN A 95 1.24 -13.26 10.43
C GLN A 95 2.74 -13.52 10.31
N GLU A 96 3.18 -14.78 10.35
CA GLU A 96 4.59 -15.16 10.12
C GLU A 96 5.10 -14.70 8.75
N LEU A 97 4.27 -14.77 7.70
CA LEU A 97 4.63 -14.26 6.37
C LEU A 97 4.74 -12.73 6.37
N LEU A 98 3.88 -12.03 7.11
CA LEU A 98 3.98 -10.58 7.27
C LEU A 98 5.25 -10.18 8.03
N GLU A 99 5.61 -10.91 9.08
CA GLU A 99 6.83 -10.64 9.87
C GLU A 99 8.11 -10.69 9.04
N ILE A 100 8.14 -11.49 7.98
CA ILE A 100 9.24 -11.48 7.00
C ILE A 100 9.32 -10.13 6.27
N VAL A 101 8.17 -9.59 5.87
CA VAL A 101 8.07 -8.27 5.21
C VAL A 101 8.41 -7.13 6.17
N GLU A 102 7.96 -7.24 7.43
CA GLU A 102 8.31 -6.30 8.50
C GLU A 102 9.82 -6.29 8.76
N GLY A 103 10.46 -7.47 8.80
CA GLY A 103 11.90 -7.60 8.95
C GLY A 103 12.66 -6.93 7.80
N GLN A 104 12.19 -7.10 6.55
CA GLN A 104 12.80 -6.45 5.40
C GLN A 104 12.61 -4.93 5.39
N ALA A 105 11.49 -4.43 5.91
CA ALA A 105 11.20 -3.00 6.01
C ALA A 105 12.05 -2.28 7.09
N ASP A 106 12.67 -3.04 8.00
CA ASP A 106 13.49 -2.55 9.10
C ASP A 106 12.77 -1.45 9.92
N LEU A 107 11.61 -1.81 10.46
CA LEU A 107 10.74 -0.88 11.22
C LEU A 107 11.35 -0.44 12.57
N ASP A 108 12.43 -1.08 13.00
CA ASP A 108 13.17 -0.73 14.22
C ASP A 108 14.33 0.25 13.95
N ALA A 109 14.73 0.44 12.69
CA ALA A 109 15.74 1.42 12.31
C ALA A 109 15.32 2.86 12.61
N GLN A 110 16.33 3.69 12.88
CA GLN A 110 16.13 5.13 13.02
C GLN A 110 15.69 5.73 11.68
N PHE A 111 14.46 6.22 11.62
CA PHE A 111 13.93 6.88 10.43
C PHE A 111 14.70 8.17 10.10
N ASN A 112 15.15 8.28 8.84
CA ASN A 112 15.77 9.48 8.29
C ASN A 112 15.08 9.85 6.96
N VAL A 113 14.51 11.05 6.89
CA VAL A 113 13.80 11.52 5.69
C VAL A 113 14.71 11.72 4.47
N SER A 114 16.01 11.85 4.69
CA SER A 114 17.01 11.95 3.60
C SER A 114 17.50 10.59 3.11
N ASP A 115 17.11 9.50 3.77
CA ASP A 115 17.44 8.14 3.35
C ASP A 115 16.37 7.64 2.37
N THR A 116 16.60 7.93 1.09
CA THR A 116 15.67 7.56 0.01
C THR A 116 15.57 6.06 -0.17
N ASP A 117 16.66 5.33 0.05
CA ASP A 117 16.72 3.88 -0.12
C ASP A 117 15.88 3.17 0.95
N HIS A 118 15.92 3.66 2.20
CA HIS A 118 15.05 3.15 3.26
C HIS A 118 13.58 3.45 2.96
N ILE A 119 13.26 4.66 2.48
CA ILE A 119 11.89 5.03 2.11
C ILE A 119 11.37 4.18 0.96
N ASP A 120 12.15 3.96 -0.10
CA ASP A 120 11.76 3.14 -1.25
C ASP A 120 11.54 1.67 -0.87
N ARG A 121 12.41 1.14 0.00
CA ARG A 121 12.25 -0.19 0.57
C ARG A 121 10.97 -0.29 1.40
N LEU A 122 10.72 0.69 2.27
CA LEU A 122 9.51 0.74 3.08
C LEU A 122 8.24 0.78 2.21
N MET A 123 8.19 1.63 1.18
CA MET A 123 7.05 1.69 0.26
C MET A 123 6.83 0.34 -0.43
N SER A 124 7.90 -0.29 -0.91
CA SER A 124 7.83 -1.61 -1.54
C SER A 124 7.27 -2.67 -0.58
N CYS A 125 7.71 -2.67 0.69
CA CYS A 125 7.20 -3.57 1.73
C CYS A 125 5.74 -3.29 2.07
N LEU A 126 5.34 -2.02 2.16
CA LEU A 126 3.96 -1.61 2.42
C LEU A 126 3.01 -2.13 1.33
N TYR A 127 3.38 -2.04 0.05
CA TYR A 127 2.58 -2.61 -1.05
C TYR A 127 2.56 -4.14 -1.02
N LEU A 128 3.69 -4.78 -0.69
CA LEU A 128 3.77 -6.24 -0.61
C LEU A 128 2.90 -6.82 0.51
N ALA A 129 2.70 -6.06 1.59
CA ALA A 129 1.95 -6.44 2.77
C ALA A 129 0.42 -6.39 2.61
N LEU A 130 -0.10 -5.54 1.72
CA LEU A 130 -1.54 -5.40 1.46
C LEU A 130 -2.29 -6.73 1.24
N PRO A 131 -1.86 -7.63 0.32
CA PRO A 131 -2.53 -8.92 0.13
C PRO A 131 -2.42 -9.85 1.35
N ILE A 132 -1.50 -9.59 2.28
CA ILE A 132 -1.34 -10.35 3.52
C ILE A 132 -2.33 -9.85 4.58
N TYR A 133 -2.61 -8.55 4.64
CA TYR A 133 -3.65 -7.97 5.52
C TYR A 133 -5.05 -8.49 5.17
N VAL A 134 -5.36 -8.58 3.87
CA VAL A 134 -6.62 -9.16 3.35
C VAL A 134 -6.86 -10.56 3.93
N ARG A 135 -5.77 -11.29 4.20
CA ARG A 135 -5.79 -12.66 4.70
C ARG A 135 -5.76 -12.76 6.23
N GLY A 136 -5.87 -11.63 6.93
CA GLY A 136 -6.05 -11.57 8.38
C GLY A 136 -4.78 -11.28 9.19
N ALA A 137 -3.64 -10.98 8.56
CA ALA A 137 -2.49 -10.48 9.32
C ALA A 137 -2.73 -9.07 9.85
N SER A 138 -2.19 -8.78 11.01
CA SER A 138 -2.30 -7.46 11.65
C SER A 138 -1.35 -6.46 11.00
N ASN A 139 -1.86 -5.32 10.56
CA ASN A 139 -1.05 -4.22 10.02
C ASN A 139 -0.55 -3.23 11.10
N SER A 140 -0.73 -3.53 12.39
CA SER A 140 -0.44 -2.59 13.49
C SER A 140 1.00 -2.05 13.47
N LYS A 141 2.01 -2.88 13.22
CA LYS A 141 3.42 -2.41 13.21
C LYS A 141 3.67 -1.37 12.13
N PHE A 142 3.21 -1.62 10.91
CA PHE A 142 3.30 -0.67 9.80
C PHE A 142 2.52 0.63 10.09
N LEU A 143 1.27 0.54 10.55
CA LEU A 143 0.48 1.73 10.86
C LEU A 143 1.12 2.58 11.98
N ASN A 144 1.64 1.93 13.02
CA ASN A 144 2.33 2.63 14.10
C ASN A 144 3.63 3.29 13.62
N TYR A 145 4.40 2.62 12.75
CA TYR A 145 5.59 3.20 12.14
C TYR A 145 5.24 4.43 11.30
N ILE A 146 4.25 4.33 10.41
CA ILE A 146 3.78 5.43 9.57
C ILE A 146 3.34 6.62 10.43
N ASN A 147 2.52 6.37 11.46
CA ASN A 147 2.00 7.42 12.32
C ASN A 147 3.10 8.13 13.11
N LYS A 148 4.10 7.39 13.59
CA LYS A 148 5.17 7.91 14.44
C LYS A 148 6.29 8.58 13.65
N HIS A 149 6.58 8.11 12.44
CA HIS A 149 7.79 8.49 11.71
C HIS A 149 7.50 9.21 10.39
N LEU A 150 6.52 8.76 9.58
CA LEU A 150 6.26 9.33 8.26
C LEU A 150 5.30 10.52 8.30
N LEU A 151 4.16 10.40 8.98
CA LEU A 151 3.17 11.49 9.02
C LEU A 151 3.73 12.81 9.60
N PRO A 152 4.56 12.81 10.66
CA PRO A 152 5.12 14.06 11.20
C PRO A 152 6.05 14.81 10.23
N VAL A 153 6.64 14.11 9.26
CA VAL A 153 7.56 14.68 8.27
C VAL A 153 6.99 14.60 6.85
N PHE A 154 5.68 14.39 6.70
CA PHE A 154 5.01 14.18 5.42
C PHE A 154 5.37 15.23 4.36
N ASP A 155 5.49 16.49 4.77
CA ASP A 155 5.79 17.61 3.87
C ASP A 155 7.22 17.59 3.31
N LYS A 156 8.12 16.85 3.93
CA LYS A 156 9.51 16.70 3.51
C LYS A 156 9.70 15.55 2.51
N LEU A 157 8.69 14.70 2.33
CA LEU A 157 8.72 13.65 1.31
C LEU A 157 8.57 14.26 -0.09
N SER A 158 9.08 13.58 -1.11
CA SER A 158 8.77 13.94 -2.50
C SER A 158 7.28 13.70 -2.80
N ASP A 159 6.75 14.35 -3.84
CA ASP A 159 5.32 14.26 -4.13
C ASP A 159 4.87 12.86 -4.56
N GLU A 160 5.74 12.11 -5.25
CA GLU A 160 5.54 10.68 -5.56
C GLU A 160 5.37 9.87 -4.27
N LYS A 161 6.30 10.02 -3.29
CA LYS A 161 6.25 9.25 -2.04
C LYS A 161 5.11 9.67 -1.12
N LYS A 162 4.68 10.93 -1.18
CA LYS A 162 3.44 11.37 -0.51
C LYS A 162 2.25 10.61 -1.06
N LEU A 163 2.12 10.53 -2.38
CA LEU A 163 1.01 9.85 -3.03
C LEU A 163 1.00 8.36 -2.71
N ASP A 164 2.15 7.68 -2.84
CA ASP A 164 2.30 6.26 -2.53
C ASP A 164 1.90 5.96 -1.08
N LEU A 165 2.37 6.78 -0.13
CA LEU A 165 2.01 6.64 1.28
C LEU A 165 0.52 6.79 1.50
N LEU A 166 -0.13 7.78 0.88
CA LEU A 166 -1.56 8.02 1.05
C LEU A 166 -2.40 6.91 0.42
N LYS A 167 -2.04 6.43 -0.78
CA LYS A 167 -2.66 5.27 -1.43
C LYS A 167 -2.56 4.04 -0.53
N ASN A 168 -1.36 3.75 -0.01
CA ASN A 168 -1.17 2.61 0.89
C ASN A 168 -1.92 2.73 2.22
N LEU A 169 -1.97 3.93 2.83
CA LEU A 169 -2.76 4.18 4.04
C LEU A 169 -4.25 3.94 3.79
N ALA A 170 -4.77 4.41 2.65
CA ALA A 170 -6.15 4.19 2.26
C ALA A 170 -6.45 2.70 2.13
N GLU A 171 -5.61 1.94 1.40
CA GLU A 171 -5.77 0.50 1.20
C GLU A 171 -5.56 -0.32 2.50
N SER A 172 -4.72 0.15 3.41
CA SER A 172 -4.46 -0.51 4.70
C SER A 172 -5.55 -0.23 5.74
N SER A 173 -6.23 0.91 5.66
CA SER A 173 -7.17 1.39 6.68
C SER A 173 -8.36 0.47 7.00
N PRO A 174 -8.92 -0.33 6.07
CA PRO A 174 -9.99 -1.28 6.41
C PRO A 174 -9.54 -2.35 7.41
N TYR A 175 -8.25 -2.71 7.39
CA TYR A 175 -7.65 -3.78 8.22
C TYR A 175 -7.10 -3.28 9.56
N ALA A 176 -7.15 -1.98 9.83
CA ALA A 176 -6.68 -1.41 11.09
C ALA A 176 -7.49 -1.93 12.28
N SER A 177 -6.82 -2.20 13.40
CA SER A 177 -7.51 -2.46 14.67
C SER A 177 -8.20 -1.19 15.19
N ALA A 178 -9.16 -1.34 16.10
CA ALA A 178 -9.76 -0.18 16.76
C ALA A 178 -8.73 0.62 17.59
N GLN A 179 -7.67 -0.01 18.09
CA GLN A 179 -6.61 0.69 18.81
C GLN A 179 -5.77 1.55 17.87
N ASP A 180 -5.32 0.98 16.75
CA ASP A 180 -4.52 1.69 15.75
C ASP A 180 -5.34 2.79 15.07
N ALA A 181 -6.64 2.56 14.84
CA ALA A 181 -7.53 3.59 14.35
C ALA A 181 -7.58 4.80 15.29
N ARG A 182 -7.67 4.60 16.62
CA ARG A 182 -7.64 5.72 17.58
C ARG A 182 -6.34 6.51 17.54
N SER A 183 -5.20 5.85 17.34
CA SER A 183 -3.89 6.51 17.32
C SER A 183 -3.64 7.26 16.01
N LEU A 184 -4.10 6.72 14.88
CA LEU A 184 -3.85 7.27 13.54
C LEU A 184 -4.83 8.39 13.14
N LEU A 185 -6.08 8.33 13.62
CA LEU A 185 -7.15 9.25 13.24
C LEU A 185 -6.81 10.75 13.47
N PRO A 186 -6.16 11.18 14.58
CA PRO A 186 -5.79 12.58 14.77
C PRO A 186 -4.81 13.09 13.71
N SER A 187 -3.74 12.33 13.42
CA SER A 187 -2.73 12.67 12.42
C SER A 187 -3.33 12.71 11.01
N ASN A 188 -4.17 11.73 10.68
CA ASN A 188 -4.88 11.69 9.40
C ASN A 188 -5.82 12.90 9.24
N LEU A 189 -6.58 13.25 10.29
CA LEU A 189 -7.48 14.41 10.25
C LEU A 189 -6.71 15.73 10.12
N GLN A 190 -5.57 15.88 10.81
CA GLN A 190 -4.73 17.07 10.69
C GLN A 190 -4.24 17.24 9.24
N LEU A 191 -3.78 16.16 8.61
CA LEU A 191 -3.34 16.18 7.23
C LEU A 191 -4.51 16.42 6.27
N LEU A 192 -5.68 15.80 6.50
CA LEU A 192 -6.90 16.05 5.73
C LEU A 192 -7.31 17.53 5.80
N LYS A 193 -7.25 18.17 6.96
CA LYS A 193 -7.54 19.61 7.10
C LYS A 193 -6.52 20.50 6.37
N LYS A 194 -5.29 20.03 6.16
CA LYS A 194 -4.30 20.74 5.36
C LYS A 194 -4.72 20.78 3.88
N TYR A 195 -5.23 19.67 3.36
CA TYR A 195 -5.64 19.54 1.95
C TYR A 195 -7.10 19.91 1.68
N MET A 196 -7.94 20.06 2.72
CA MET A 196 -9.30 20.60 2.62
C MET A 196 -9.35 22.04 3.17
N PRO A 197 -9.16 23.08 2.33
CA PRO A 197 -9.13 24.45 2.80
C PRO A 197 -10.50 24.90 3.34
N ARG A 198 -10.49 25.81 4.32
CA ARG A 198 -11.72 26.32 4.95
C ARG A 198 -12.49 27.31 4.07
N ARG A 199 -11.81 27.91 3.09
CA ARG A 199 -12.38 28.85 2.13
C ARG A 199 -11.78 28.55 0.76
N LYS A 200 -12.46 28.96 -0.31
CA LYS A 200 -11.91 28.86 -1.67
C LYS A 200 -10.56 29.59 -1.73
N THR A 201 -9.51 28.87 -2.07
CA THR A 201 -8.16 29.37 -2.30
C THR A 201 -7.90 29.50 -3.80
N SER A 202 -6.89 30.28 -4.18
CA SER A 202 -6.39 30.29 -5.56
C SER A 202 -5.61 29.01 -5.91
N GLU A 203 -5.09 28.31 -4.90
CA GLU A 203 -4.42 27.02 -5.07
C GLU A 203 -5.44 25.93 -5.41
N GLU A 204 -5.09 25.10 -6.39
CA GLU A 204 -5.89 23.94 -6.78
C GLU A 204 -5.87 22.87 -5.69
N ILE A 205 -7.03 22.25 -5.46
CA ILE A 205 -7.18 21.17 -4.49
C ILE A 205 -6.58 19.90 -5.10
N ASN A 206 -5.65 19.27 -4.40
CA ASN A 206 -5.17 17.94 -4.76
C ASN A 206 -6.25 16.90 -4.38
N TYR A 207 -7.12 16.57 -5.35
CA TYR A 207 -8.24 15.66 -5.12
C TYR A 207 -7.80 14.23 -4.81
N THR A 208 -6.68 13.76 -5.39
CA THR A 208 -6.14 12.43 -5.11
C THR A 208 -5.73 12.30 -3.64
N PHE A 209 -5.06 13.31 -3.09
CA PHE A 209 -4.69 13.32 -1.67
C PHE A 209 -5.93 13.38 -0.77
N VAL A 210 -6.90 14.22 -1.11
CA VAL A 210 -8.15 14.33 -0.36
C VAL A 210 -8.92 13.02 -0.39
N GLU A 211 -8.99 12.32 -1.53
CA GLU A 211 -9.65 11.02 -1.66
C GLU A 211 -9.03 9.98 -0.72
N CYS A 212 -7.71 9.80 -0.80
CA CYS A 212 -7.01 8.84 0.05
C CYS A 212 -7.19 9.16 1.55
N LEU A 213 -7.04 10.43 1.94
CA LEU A 213 -7.16 10.87 3.34
C LEU A 213 -8.60 10.78 3.86
N LEU A 214 -9.59 11.10 3.02
CA LEU A 214 -11.00 11.04 3.39
C LEU A 214 -11.49 9.59 3.47
N TYR A 215 -11.04 8.72 2.57
CA TYR A 215 -11.29 7.28 2.64
C TYR A 215 -10.66 6.68 3.90
N THR A 216 -9.39 6.99 4.17
CA THR A 216 -8.70 6.58 5.40
C THR A 216 -9.47 7.07 6.62
N PHE A 217 -9.85 8.35 6.66
CA PHE A 217 -10.63 8.92 7.76
C PHE A 217 -11.93 8.14 7.98
N HIS A 218 -12.69 7.86 6.92
CA HIS A 218 -13.95 7.12 6.98
C HIS A 218 -13.76 5.71 7.58
N GLN A 219 -12.77 4.97 7.09
CA GLN A 219 -12.48 3.61 7.56
C GLN A 219 -12.07 3.57 9.03
N LEU A 220 -11.21 4.50 9.46
CA LEU A 220 -10.76 4.57 10.86
C LEU A 220 -11.87 5.07 11.79
N ALA A 221 -12.60 6.11 11.39
CA ALA A 221 -13.73 6.69 12.13
C ALA A 221 -14.81 5.64 12.45
N SER A 222 -15.15 4.79 11.48
CA SER A 222 -16.16 3.73 11.67
C SER A 222 -15.79 2.71 12.75
N LYS A 223 -14.49 2.49 12.98
CA LYS A 223 -13.96 1.59 14.02
C LYS A 223 -13.95 2.23 15.40
N THR A 224 -13.94 3.57 15.46
CA THR A 224 -13.77 4.34 16.70
C THR A 224 -14.72 5.54 16.75
N PRO A 225 -16.05 5.32 16.64
CA PRO A 225 -17.04 6.39 16.51
C PRO A 225 -17.01 7.41 17.67
N ASN A 226 -16.69 6.97 18.88
CA ASN A 226 -16.66 7.88 20.04
C ASN A 226 -15.46 8.85 19.97
N THR A 227 -14.38 8.46 19.31
CA THR A 227 -13.18 9.29 19.13
C THR A 227 -13.42 10.42 18.12
N THR A 228 -14.30 10.22 17.13
CA THR A 228 -14.57 11.24 16.10
C THR A 228 -15.25 12.47 16.67
N ASN A 229 -16.06 12.33 17.73
CA ASN A 229 -16.75 13.46 18.36
C ASN A 229 -15.75 14.54 18.83
N SER A 230 -14.74 14.15 19.59
CA SER A 230 -13.71 15.09 20.06
C SER A 230 -12.75 15.62 18.98
N LEU A 231 -12.78 15.04 17.77
CA LEU A 231 -11.86 15.41 16.69
C LEU A 231 -12.52 16.32 15.64
N CYS A 232 -13.75 16.01 15.24
CA CYS A 232 -14.49 16.74 14.21
C CYS A 232 -15.93 17.07 14.60
N GLY A 233 -16.28 16.95 15.89
CA GLY A 233 -17.62 17.26 16.40
C GLY A 233 -18.74 16.37 15.86
N TYR A 234 -18.40 15.22 15.27
CA TYR A 234 -19.40 14.25 14.83
C TYR A 234 -19.94 13.45 16.01
N LYS A 235 -21.23 13.68 16.34
CA LYS A 235 -21.88 13.12 17.52
C LYS A 235 -22.58 11.80 17.20
N ILE A 236 -22.26 10.75 17.95
CA ILE A 236 -23.04 9.52 18.01
C ILE A 236 -23.59 9.42 19.43
N VAL A 237 -24.92 9.27 19.55
CA VAL A 237 -25.61 9.14 20.84
C VAL A 237 -25.93 7.67 21.04
N THR A 238 -25.12 6.99 21.84
CA THR A 238 -25.32 5.58 22.21
C THR A 238 -25.85 5.42 23.64
N GLY A 239 -25.77 6.48 24.45
CA GLY A 239 -26.12 6.47 25.88
C GLY A 239 -24.96 6.03 26.77
N GLN A 240 -23.74 5.88 26.24
CA GLN A 240 -22.56 5.46 26.99
C GLN A 240 -21.78 6.67 27.55
N PRO A 241 -21.07 6.52 28.69
CA PRO A 241 -20.23 7.61 29.23
C PRO A 241 -19.17 8.13 28.25
N SER A 242 -18.69 7.27 27.34
CA SER A 242 -17.73 7.62 26.30
C SER A 242 -18.27 8.57 25.22
N ASP A 243 -19.58 8.83 25.18
CA ASP A 243 -20.20 9.74 24.20
C ASP A 243 -19.85 11.22 24.47
N ARG A 244 -19.33 11.54 25.68
CA ARG A 244 -18.93 12.90 26.10
C ARG A 244 -20.04 13.94 25.88
N LEU A 245 -21.28 13.58 26.19
CA LEU A 245 -22.49 14.37 25.90
C LEU A 245 -22.54 15.77 26.54
N GLY A 246 -21.71 16.03 27.56
CA GLY A 246 -21.60 17.32 28.23
C GLY A 246 -20.55 18.26 27.65
N GLU A 247 -19.78 17.84 26.63
CA GLU A 247 -18.75 18.66 26.00
C GLU A 247 -19.26 19.24 24.67
N ASP A 248 -18.90 20.51 24.41
CA ASP A 248 -19.28 21.22 23.19
C ASP A 248 -18.15 21.16 22.16
N PHE A 249 -18.42 20.46 21.04
CA PHE A 249 -17.52 20.35 19.89
C PHE A 249 -18.10 21.02 18.63
N SER A 250 -19.08 21.93 18.80
CA SER A 250 -19.80 22.57 17.69
C SER A 250 -18.86 23.33 16.74
N ASP A 251 -17.81 23.96 17.27
CA ASP A 251 -16.82 24.66 16.45
C ASP A 251 -15.98 23.71 15.57
N LEU A 252 -15.65 22.52 16.09
CA LEU A 252 -14.95 21.49 15.31
C LEU A 252 -15.84 20.93 14.21
N HIS A 253 -17.12 20.71 14.52
CA HIS A 253 -18.12 20.28 13.54
C HIS A 253 -18.28 21.32 12.44
N LYS A 254 -18.45 22.58 12.82
CA LYS A 254 -18.58 23.70 11.88
C LYS A 254 -17.35 23.83 10.98
N ASP A 255 -16.14 23.81 11.54
CA ASP A 255 -14.89 23.85 10.75
C ASP A 255 -14.80 22.68 9.75
N PHE A 256 -15.14 21.47 10.18
CA PHE A 256 -15.08 20.30 9.30
C PHE A 256 -16.12 20.37 8.17
N MET A 257 -17.36 20.76 8.48
CA MET A 257 -18.44 20.91 7.50
C MET A 257 -18.17 22.04 6.49
N GLU A 258 -17.62 23.17 6.95
CA GLU A 258 -17.22 24.28 6.07
C GLU A 258 -16.18 23.81 5.04
N ARG A 259 -15.16 23.06 5.48
CA ARG A 259 -14.12 22.50 4.60
C ARG A 259 -14.68 21.50 3.60
N LEU A 260 -15.54 20.58 4.04
CA LEU A 260 -16.20 19.62 3.15
C LEU A 260 -17.04 20.32 2.08
N THR A 261 -17.78 21.36 2.46
CA THR A 261 -18.61 22.14 1.53
C THR A 261 -17.75 22.80 0.44
N VAL A 262 -16.60 23.39 0.81
CA VAL A 262 -15.66 23.99 -0.14
C VAL A 262 -15.12 22.95 -1.13
N VAL A 263 -14.72 21.78 -0.63
CA VAL A 263 -14.21 20.68 -1.47
C VAL A 263 -15.30 20.17 -2.40
N GLU A 264 -16.53 19.95 -1.90
CA GLU A 264 -17.66 19.47 -2.70
C GLU A 264 -18.03 20.45 -3.82
N GLU A 265 -18.16 21.74 -3.52
CA GLU A 265 -18.44 22.77 -4.53
C GLU A 265 -17.35 22.82 -5.60
N SER A 266 -16.08 22.78 -5.17
CA SER A 266 -14.94 22.79 -6.08
C SER A 266 -14.93 21.55 -6.97
N ALA A 267 -15.14 20.35 -6.39
CA ALA A 267 -15.21 19.09 -7.10
C ALA A 267 -16.35 19.05 -8.14
N LYS A 268 -17.52 19.63 -7.84
CA LYS A 268 -18.63 19.75 -8.80
C LYS A 268 -18.25 20.59 -10.02
N VAL A 269 -17.54 21.70 -9.81
CA VAL A 269 -17.05 22.57 -10.90
C VAL A 269 -16.02 21.82 -11.74
N THR A 270 -15.04 21.18 -11.11
CA THR A 270 -13.99 20.40 -11.79
C THR A 270 -14.58 19.23 -12.58
N LYS A 271 -15.52 18.47 -11.99
CA LYS A 271 -16.23 17.39 -12.68
C LYS A 271 -16.96 17.89 -13.93
N LYS A 272 -17.65 19.03 -13.85
CA LYS A 272 -18.34 19.62 -15.00
C LYS A 272 -17.36 19.99 -16.12
N LYS A 273 -16.22 20.61 -15.77
CA LYS A 273 -15.15 20.93 -16.74
C LYS A 273 -14.57 19.67 -17.37
N LEU A 274 -14.28 18.64 -16.58
CA LEU A 274 -13.75 17.37 -17.07
C LEU A 274 -14.72 16.68 -18.03
N THR A 275 -16.00 16.60 -17.68
CA THR A 275 -17.03 16.01 -18.56
C THR A 275 -17.17 16.79 -19.88
N GLN A 276 -17.08 18.12 -19.83
CA GLN A 276 -17.07 18.93 -21.05
C GLN A 276 -15.83 18.63 -21.91
N ALA A 277 -14.64 18.62 -21.31
CA ALA A 277 -13.38 18.36 -22.00
C ALA A 277 -13.36 16.96 -22.65
N ILE A 278 -13.83 15.92 -21.94
CA ILE A 278 -13.97 14.57 -22.48
C ILE A 278 -14.94 14.56 -23.68
N GLY A 279 -16.06 15.28 -23.59
CA GLY A 279 -17.02 15.39 -24.70
C GLY A 279 -16.45 16.11 -25.92
N GLU A 280 -15.64 17.16 -25.72
CA GLU A 280 -14.94 17.89 -26.79
C GLU A 280 -13.85 17.02 -27.43
N PHE A 281 -13.07 16.30 -26.61
CA PHE A 281 -12.08 15.33 -27.08
C PHE A 281 -12.72 14.21 -27.92
N GLY A 282 -13.84 13.64 -27.47
CA GLY A 282 -14.57 12.62 -28.23
C GLY A 282 -15.04 13.12 -29.60
N LYS A 283 -15.52 14.37 -29.68
CA LYS A 283 -15.89 15.01 -30.96
C LYS A 283 -14.68 15.20 -31.86
N ALA A 284 -13.54 15.63 -31.31
CA ALA A 284 -12.30 15.81 -32.06
C ALA A 284 -11.78 14.48 -32.62
N MET A 285 -11.84 13.40 -31.82
CA MET A 285 -11.46 12.04 -32.25
C MET A 285 -12.33 11.50 -33.40
N VAL A 286 -13.63 11.81 -33.40
CA VAL A 286 -14.55 11.44 -34.49
C VAL A 286 -14.31 12.29 -35.74
N ALA A 287 -13.94 13.56 -35.58
CA ALA A 287 -13.68 14.48 -36.69
C ALA A 287 -12.29 14.31 -37.32
N ALA A 288 -11.38 13.59 -36.66
CA ALA A 288 -10.04 13.29 -37.16
C ALA A 288 -10.10 12.48 -38.46
N LYS A 289 -9.38 12.95 -39.48
CA LYS A 289 -9.46 12.43 -40.85
C LYS A 289 -8.69 11.13 -41.07
N ASP A 290 -7.71 10.86 -40.22
CA ASP A 290 -6.83 9.70 -40.29
C ASP A 290 -6.35 9.31 -38.88
N ASP A 291 -5.69 8.15 -38.80
CA ASP A 291 -5.22 7.62 -37.53
C ASP A 291 -4.01 8.38 -36.98
N ALA A 292 -3.26 9.11 -37.83
CA ALA A 292 -2.17 9.98 -37.39
C ALA A 292 -2.71 11.17 -36.57
N ALA A 293 -3.77 11.82 -37.05
CA ALA A 293 -4.44 12.90 -36.33
C ALA A 293 -5.08 12.44 -35.01
N LYS A 294 -5.58 11.19 -34.95
CA LYS A 294 -6.07 10.61 -33.69
C LYS A 294 -4.93 10.34 -32.69
N SER A 295 -3.79 9.87 -33.17
CA SER A 295 -2.60 9.66 -32.34
C SER A 295 -2.08 10.97 -31.76
N GLU A 296 -1.99 12.03 -32.57
CA GLU A 296 -1.59 13.37 -32.10
C GLU A 296 -2.56 13.94 -31.04
N LEU A 297 -3.87 13.79 -31.25
CA LEU A 297 -4.88 14.18 -30.26
C LEU A 297 -4.72 13.39 -28.94
N THR A 298 -4.44 12.09 -29.04
CA THR A 298 -4.25 11.22 -27.87
C THR A 298 -2.98 11.61 -27.10
N GLU A 299 -1.87 11.92 -27.77
CA GLU A 299 -0.65 12.40 -27.13
C GLU A 299 -0.85 13.77 -26.47
N ALA A 300 -1.48 14.73 -27.16
CA ALA A 300 -1.78 16.05 -26.60
C ALA A 300 -2.71 16.01 -25.37
N SER A 301 -3.57 14.99 -25.28
CA SER A 301 -4.44 14.81 -24.11
C SER A 301 -3.68 14.27 -22.90
N LYS A 302 -2.60 13.50 -23.09
CA LYS A 302 -1.76 13.00 -22.00
C LYS A 302 -0.94 14.11 -21.34
N ASP A 303 -0.44 15.06 -22.13
CA ASP A 303 0.37 16.19 -21.62
C ASP A 303 -0.45 17.23 -20.84
N ASN A 304 -1.73 17.41 -21.19
CA ASN A 304 -2.60 18.40 -20.54
C ASN A 304 -3.29 17.90 -19.26
N LEU A 305 -3.31 16.59 -19.01
CA LEU A 305 -4.05 15.99 -17.88
C LEU A 305 -3.20 15.65 -16.65
N GLY A 306 -1.89 15.91 -16.68
CA GLY A 306 -1.01 15.61 -15.56
C GLY A 306 -0.81 14.10 -15.37
N ASN A 307 0.45 13.69 -15.35
CA ASN A 307 0.92 12.31 -15.25
C ASN A 307 0.06 11.32 -14.42
N GLU A 308 -0.11 10.13 -15.02
CA GLU A 308 -0.32 8.80 -14.44
C GLU A 308 -1.68 8.40 -13.81
N ASP A 309 -2.48 9.30 -13.24
CA ASP A 309 -3.68 8.88 -12.47
C ASP A 309 -4.88 8.38 -13.31
N LEU A 310 -4.88 8.56 -14.64
CA LEU A 310 -5.97 8.07 -15.52
C LEU A 310 -5.69 6.73 -16.23
N GLN A 311 -4.46 6.21 -16.18
CA GLN A 311 -4.20 4.86 -16.71
C GLN A 311 -4.98 3.79 -15.93
N GLN A 312 -5.27 4.01 -14.64
CA GLN A 312 -6.13 3.12 -13.87
C GLN A 312 -7.63 3.26 -14.19
N TYR A 313 -8.11 4.44 -14.56
CA TYR A 313 -9.55 4.65 -14.85
C TYR A 313 -9.96 4.22 -16.27
N ILE A 314 -9.05 4.26 -17.25
CA ILE A 314 -9.31 3.75 -18.61
C ILE A 314 -9.41 2.21 -18.64
N VAL A 315 -8.82 1.52 -17.66
CA VAL A 315 -8.84 0.04 -17.57
C VAL A 315 -10.16 -0.51 -16.98
N ILE A 316 -11.07 0.36 -16.51
CA ILE A 316 -12.34 -0.06 -15.85
C ILE A 316 -13.57 0.13 -16.77
N ASP A 317 -13.41 0.45 -18.05
CA ASP A 317 -14.52 0.36 -19.00
C ASP A 317 -14.40 -0.90 -19.88
N PRO A 318 -15.05 -2.02 -19.52
CA PRO A 318 -15.09 -3.22 -20.34
C PRO A 318 -15.90 -3.05 -21.64
N ALA A 319 -16.43 -1.86 -21.95
CA ALA A 319 -17.19 -1.61 -23.18
C ALA A 319 -16.33 -1.20 -24.40
N ILE A 320 -14.99 -1.15 -24.29
CA ILE A 320 -14.10 -0.84 -25.43
C ILE A 320 -12.98 -1.89 -25.62
N THR A 321 -13.35 -3.16 -25.54
CA THR A 321 -12.65 -4.29 -26.19
C THR A 321 -13.67 -5.23 -26.78
#